data_AF-A0A3D0DEL2-F1
#
_entry.id   AF-A0A3D0DEL2-F1
#
_cell.length_a   1.000
_cell.length_b   1.000
_cell.length_c   1.000
_cell.angle_alpha   90.00
_cell.angle_beta   90.00
_cell.angle_gamma   90.00
#
_symmetry.space_group_name_H-M   'P 1'
#
loop_
_entity.id
_entity.type
_entity.pdbx_description
1 polymer ?
#
loop_
_entity_poly.entity_id
_entity_poly.type
_entity_poly.pdbx_seq_one_letter_code
_entity_poly.pdbx_strand_id
1 'polypeptide(L)'
;MIIFDIDGTVLPGTSCERMFVPYLMHRGILSPMSFINFCFRGLMLLPKGLTYPIKANKGYLRGFSTEHISAFAKEFFELEVVPHISKAAIERINDHKRRGERVVVFSGMPDFLLANFA
;
A
#
# COMPACT_ATOMS: atom_id res chain seq x y z
N MET A 1 22.40 -2.57 -11.09
CA MET A 1 20.93 -2.63 -10.96
C MET A 1 20.61 -2.65 -9.49
N ILE A 2 19.73 -1.77 -9.02
CA ILE A 2 19.35 -1.64 -7.61
C ILE A 2 17.85 -1.87 -7.50
N ILE A 3 17.45 -2.64 -6.48
CA ILE A 3 16.06 -2.93 -6.18
C ILE A 3 15.67 -2.13 -4.94
N PHE A 4 14.56 -1.40 -5.02
CA PHE A 4 13.98 -0.66 -3.91
C PHE A 4 12.65 -1.27 -3.51
N ASP A 5 12.49 -1.54 -2.22
CA ASP A 5 11.18 -1.76 -1.61
C ASP A 5 10.49 -0.42 -1.37
N ILE A 6 9.16 -0.40 -1.36
CA ILE A 6 8.38 0.80 -1.00
C ILE A 6 8.07 0.78 0.49
N ASP A 7 7.49 -0.31 0.98
CA ASP A 7 6.98 -0.38 2.34
C ASP A 7 8.15 -0.45 3.33
N GLY A 8 8.13 0.38 4.37
CA GLY A 8 9.23 0.47 5.33
C GLY A 8 10.53 1.10 4.82
N THR A 9 10.69 1.32 3.51
CA THR A 9 11.89 1.93 2.89
C THR A 9 11.60 3.32 2.33
N VAL A 10 10.71 3.42 1.33
CA VAL A 10 10.24 4.70 0.77
C VAL A 10 9.20 5.33 1.70
N LEU A 11 8.39 4.49 2.35
CA LEU A 11 7.44 4.85 3.40
C LEU A 11 7.95 4.36 4.76
N PRO A 12 8.77 5.14 5.49
CA PRO A 12 9.39 4.69 6.73
C PRO A 12 8.35 4.42 7.81
N GLY A 13 8.46 3.27 8.48
CA GLY A 13 7.62 2.90 9.63
C GLY A 13 6.17 2.53 9.30
N THR A 14 5.78 2.52 8.02
CA THR A 14 4.42 2.19 7.59
C THR A 14 4.43 1.39 6.27
N SER A 15 3.24 0.98 5.82
CA SER A 15 3.04 0.44 4.47
C SER A 15 1.85 1.11 3.80
N CYS A 16 1.87 1.13 2.47
CA CYS A 16 0.82 1.73 1.65
C CYS A 16 -0.55 1.10 1.97
N GLU A 17 -0.62 -0.24 2.07
CA GLU A 17 -1.85 -0.95 2.45
C GLU A 17 -2.34 -0.62 3.87
N ARG A 18 -1.42 -0.42 4.85
CA ARG A 18 -1.80 -0.07 6.23
C ARG A 18 -2.37 1.33 6.35
N MET A 19 -2.00 2.23 5.45
CA MET A 19 -2.57 3.57 5.35
C MET A 19 -3.87 3.58 4.54
N PHE A 20 -3.98 2.73 3.51
CA PHE A 20 -5.13 2.70 2.61
C PHE A 20 -6.41 2.18 3.27
N VAL A 21 -6.33 1.13 4.10
CA VAL A 21 -7.52 0.57 4.77
C VAL A 21 -8.21 1.59 5.68
N PRO A 22 -7.51 2.30 6.59
CA PRO A 22 -8.10 3.39 7.37
C PRO A 22 -8.66 4.54 6.50
N TYR A 23 -7.98 4.90 5.41
CA TYR A 23 -8.49 5.92 4.48
C TYR A 23 -9.87 5.55 3.92
N LEU A 24 -10.05 4.31 3.46
CA LEU A 24 -11.33 3.82 2.96
C LEU A 24 -12.42 3.84 4.04
N MET A 25 -12.07 3.57 5.30
CA MET A 25 -13.00 3.63 6.43
C MET A 25 -13.41 5.07 6.76
N HIS A 26 -12.45 5.99 6.88
CA HIS A 26 -12.71 7.40 7.22
C HIS A 26 -13.58 8.10 6.18
N ARG A 27 -13.47 7.70 4.91
CA ARG A 27 -14.30 8.20 3.81
C ARG A 27 -15.66 7.50 3.69
N GLY A 28 -15.96 6.50 4.53
CA GLY A 28 -17.19 5.71 4.46
C GLY A 28 -17.30 4.84 3.20
N ILE A 29 -16.22 4.71 2.44
CA ILE A 29 -16.15 3.89 1.22
C ILE A 29 -16.27 2.42 1.61
N LEU A 30 -15.58 2.02 2.69
CA LEU A 30 -15.69 0.69 3.23
C LEU A 30 -16.72 0.67 4.38
N SER A 31 -17.84 -0.01 4.15
CA SER A 31 -18.89 -0.16 5.16
C SER A 31 -18.33 -0.77 6.46
N PRO A 32 -18.74 -0.29 7.65
CA PRO A 32 -18.32 -0.86 8.93
C PRO A 32 -18.57 -2.37 9.03
N MET A 33 -19.63 -2.90 8.41
CA MET A 33 -19.90 -4.35 8.45
C MET A 33 -18.95 -5.13 7.55
N SER A 34 -18.56 -4.56 6.41
CA SER A 34 -17.51 -5.12 5.55
C SER A 34 -16.15 -5.10 6.26
N PHE A 35 -15.87 -4.06 7.05
CA PHE A 35 -14.66 -3.98 7.88
C PHE A 35 -14.65 -5.04 8.98
N ILE A 36 -15.76 -5.19 9.71
CA ILE A 36 -15.88 -6.21 10.75
C ILE A 36 -15.66 -7.61 10.14
N ASN A 37 -16.25 -7.90 8.98
CA ASN A 37 -16.05 -9.17 8.28
C ASN A 37 -14.58 -9.34 7.81
N PHE A 38 -13.95 -8.27 7.33
CA PHE A 38 -12.53 -8.24 7.00
C PHE A 38 -11.66 -8.57 8.22
N CYS A 39 -11.91 -7.92 9.36
CA CYS A 39 -11.20 -8.16 10.63
C CYS A 39 -11.43 -9.58 11.14
N PHE A 40 -12.67 -10.08 11.15
CA PHE A 40 -13.01 -11.45 11.54
C PHE A 40 -12.28 -12.49 10.67
N ARG A 41 -12.22 -12.28 9.35
CA ARG A 41 -11.45 -13.15 8.44
C ARG A 41 -9.95 -13.07 8.69
N GLY A 42 -9.43 -11.88 9.01
CA GLY A 42 -8.04 -11.69 9.42
C GLY A 42 -7.72 -12.43 10.72
N LEU A 43 -8.60 -12.34 11.72
CA LEU A 43 -8.51 -13.05 13.00
C LEU A 43 -8.53 -14.58 12.81
N MET A 44 -9.37 -15.10 11.90
CA MET A 44 -9.40 -16.53 11.56
C MET A 44 -8.12 -17.04 10.87
N LEU A 45 -7.31 -16.14 10.31
CA LEU A 45 -6.03 -16.48 9.67
C LEU A 45 -4.84 -16.35 10.62
N LEU A 46 -5.02 -15.80 11.84
CA LEU A 46 -3.96 -15.70 12.85
C LEU A 46 -3.28 -17.03 13.23
N PRO A 47 -3.96 -18.20 13.23
CA PRO A 47 -3.29 -19.49 13.49
C PRO A 47 -2.19 -19.83 12.48
N LYS A 48 -2.15 -19.16 11.31
CA LYS A 48 -1.13 -19.33 10.27
C LYS A 48 0.04 -18.35 10.39
N GLY A 49 0.10 -17.57 11.47
CA GLY A 49 1.16 -16.60 11.78
C GLY A 49 0.67 -15.15 11.72
N LEU A 50 1.16 -14.29 12.62
CA LEU A 50 0.69 -12.90 12.80
C LEU A 50 0.81 -11.99 11.56
N THR A 51 1.77 -12.25 10.67
CA THR A 51 2.02 -11.44 9.47
C THR A 51 1.26 -11.92 8.23
N TYR A 52 0.75 -13.16 8.24
CA TYR A 52 0.07 -13.77 7.10
C TYR A 52 -1.32 -13.14 6.81
N PRO A 53 -2.18 -12.86 7.82
CA PRO A 53 -3.46 -12.21 7.58
C PRO A 53 -3.32 -10.82 6.96
N ILE A 54 -2.29 -10.07 7.37
CA ILE A 54 -2.04 -8.70 6.90
C ILE A 54 -1.66 -8.70 5.41
N LYS A 55 -0.91 -9.71 4.96
CA LYS A 55 -0.48 -9.84 3.55
C LYS A 55 -1.50 -10.57 2.66
N ALA A 56 -2.26 -11.51 3.21
CA ALA A 56 -3.14 -12.39 2.43
C ALA A 56 -4.60 -11.91 2.36
N ASN A 57 -5.06 -11.13 3.35
CA ASN A 57 -6.44 -10.69 3.39
C ASN A 57 -6.63 -9.45 2.50
N LYS A 58 -7.06 -9.68 1.26
CA LYS A 58 -7.51 -8.62 0.34
C LYS A 58 -9.04 -8.40 0.43
N GLY A 59 -9.66 -8.81 1.53
CA GLY A 59 -11.12 -8.74 1.70
C GLY A 59 -11.71 -7.32 1.59
N TYR A 60 -10.89 -6.29 1.82
CA TYR A 60 -11.27 -4.89 1.65
C TYR A 60 -11.57 -4.49 0.19
N LEU A 61 -11.08 -5.26 -0.79
CA LEU A 61 -11.36 -5.05 -2.21
C LEU A 61 -12.72 -5.61 -2.64
N ARG A 62 -13.37 -6.40 -1.78
CA ARG A 62 -14.59 -7.12 -2.17
C ARG A 62 -15.73 -6.14 -2.42
N GLY A 63 -16.29 -6.19 -3.63
CA GLY A 63 -17.42 -5.35 -4.03
C GLY A 63 -17.04 -4.07 -4.77
N PHE A 64 -15.74 -3.77 -4.92
CA PHE A 64 -15.27 -2.69 -5.78
C PHE A 64 -14.92 -3.21 -7.16
N SER A 65 -15.19 -2.39 -8.19
CA SER A 65 -14.57 -2.59 -9.49
C SER A 65 -13.11 -2.11 -9.45
N THR A 66 -12.32 -2.58 -10.39
CA THR A 66 -10.92 -2.16 -10.59
C THR A 66 -10.80 -0.67 -10.82
N GLU A 67 -11.74 -0.07 -11.52
CA GLU A 67 -11.74 1.36 -11.85
C GLU A 67 -12.02 2.20 -10.61
N HIS A 68 -13.04 1.83 -9.83
CA HIS A 68 -13.39 2.55 -8.60
C HIS A 68 -12.27 2.50 -7.57
N ILE A 69 -11.68 1.32 -7.34
CA ILE A 69 -10.61 1.21 -6.35
C ILE A 69 -9.33 1.94 -6.80
N SER A 70 -9.05 1.97 -8.10
CA SER A 70 -7.92 2.73 -8.65
C SER A 70 -8.12 4.24 -8.51
N ALA A 71 -9.35 4.73 -8.70
CA ALA A 71 -9.67 6.14 -8.48
C ALA A 71 -9.45 6.55 -7.00
N PHE A 72 -9.92 5.73 -6.06
CA PHE A 72 -9.68 5.96 -4.63
C PHE A 72 -8.19 5.88 -4.28
N ALA A 73 -7.45 4.95 -4.87
CA ALA A 73 -6.02 4.82 -4.66
C ALA A 73 -5.23 6.04 -5.13
N LYS A 74 -5.63 6.64 -6.25
CA LYS A 74 -5.01 7.88 -6.74
C LYS A 74 -5.24 9.04 -5.77
N GLU A 75 -6.49 9.28 -5.35
CA GLU A 75 -6.80 10.34 -4.37
C GLU A 75 -6.06 10.10 -3.05
N PHE A 76 -6.11 8.87 -2.55
CA PHE A 76 -5.36 8.45 -1.36
C PHE A 76 -3.85 8.71 -1.49
N PHE A 77 -3.26 8.40 -2.64
CA PHE A 77 -1.83 8.59 -2.85
C PHE A 77 -1.43 10.05 -2.69
N GLU A 78 -2.16 10.95 -3.34
CA GLU A 78 -1.89 12.39 -3.31
C GLU A 78 -2.09 12.98 -1.91
N LEU A 79 -3.16 12.58 -1.21
CA LEU A 79 -3.52 13.15 0.09
C LEU A 79 -2.75 12.56 1.27
N GLU A 80 -2.56 11.25 1.28
CA GLU A 80 -2.07 10.52 2.45
C GLU A 80 -0.66 9.96 2.24
N VAL A 81 -0.29 9.52 1.04
CA VAL A 81 1.00 8.84 0.81
C VAL A 81 2.13 9.85 0.57
N VAL A 82 1.95 10.81 -0.33
CA VAL A 82 2.98 11.80 -0.70
C VAL A 82 3.62 12.49 0.50
N PRO A 83 2.87 12.95 1.54
CA PRO A 83 3.46 13.59 2.72
C PRO A 83 4.39 12.68 3.53
N HIS A 84 4.23 11.36 3.42
CA HIS A 84 4.99 10.36 4.17
C HIS A 84 6.18 9.79 3.39
N ILE A 85 6.39 10.21 2.13
CA ILE A 85 7.52 9.74 1.33
C ILE A 85 8.83 10.31 1.89
N SER A 86 9.78 9.42 2.17
CA SER A 86 11.09 9.79 2.68
C SER A 86 11.90 10.57 1.64
N LYS A 87 12.26 11.82 1.97
CA LYS A 87 13.19 12.63 1.17
C LYS A 87 14.54 11.93 0.97
N ALA A 88 15.06 11.30 2.00
CA ALA A 88 16.32 10.55 1.93
C ALA A 88 16.23 9.36 0.97
N ALA A 89 15.08 8.67 0.92
CA ALA A 89 14.85 7.60 -0.04
C ALA A 89 14.83 8.13 -1.48
N ILE A 90 14.14 9.25 -1.73
CA ILE A 90 14.12 9.93 -3.03
C ILE A 90 15.53 10.34 -3.47
N GLU A 91 16.30 10.98 -2.58
CA GLU A 91 17.67 11.40 -2.86
C GLU A 91 18.55 10.21 -3.27
N ARG A 92 18.46 9.11 -2.53
CA ARG A 92 19.22 7.90 -2.83
C ARG A 92 18.83 7.27 -4.16
N ILE A 93 17.53 7.19 -4.47
CA ILE A 93 17.05 6.74 -5.77
C ILE A 93 17.62 7.62 -6.89
N ASN A 94 17.60 8.94 -6.71
CA ASN A 94 18.12 9.89 -7.69
C ASN A 94 19.65 9.79 -7.86
N ASP A 95 20.40 9.51 -6.79
CA ASP A 95 21.84 9.24 -6.88
C ASP A 95 22.14 8.02 -7.76
N HIS A 96 21.42 6.92 -7.56
CA HIS A 96 21.59 5.72 -8.38
C HIS A 96 21.19 5.97 -9.84
N LYS A 97 20.10 6.71 -10.08
CA LYS A 97 19.71 7.14 -11.44
C LYS A 97 20.79 7.98 -12.11
N ARG A 98 21.38 8.96 -11.40
CA ARG A 98 22.47 9.83 -11.93
C ARG A 98 23.73 9.05 -12.28
N ARG A 99 23.99 7.93 -11.59
CA ARG A 99 25.12 7.03 -11.89
C ARG A 99 24.88 6.12 -13.10
N GLY A 100 23.72 6.24 -13.77
CA GLY A 100 23.34 5.38 -14.89
C GLY A 100 22.92 3.97 -14.47
N GLU A 101 22.65 3.76 -13.18
CA GLU A 101 22.23 2.46 -12.68
C GLU A 101 20.73 2.25 -12.93
N ARG A 102 20.36 1.03 -13.35
CA ARG A 102 18.96 0.63 -13.44
C ARG A 102 18.36 0.53 -12.03
N VAL A 103 17.35 1.35 -11.76
CA VAL A 103 16.53 1.32 -10.54
C VAL A 103 15.25 0.54 -10.83
N VAL A 104 14.96 -0.46 -10.00
CA VAL A 104 13.73 -1.26 -10.07
C VAL A 104 12.99 -1.14 -8.74
N VAL A 105 11.69 -0.86 -8.79
CA VAL A 105 10.82 -0.90 -7.62
C VAL A 105 10.20 -2.28 -7.52
N PHE A 106 10.26 -2.88 -6.34
CA PHE A 106 9.69 -4.19 -6.07
C PHE A 106 8.85 -4.13 -4.79
N SER A 107 7.55 -4.39 -4.89
CA SER A 107 6.63 -4.36 -3.75
C SER A 107 5.66 -5.53 -3.82
N GLY A 108 5.20 -5.98 -2.64
CA GLY A 108 4.13 -6.96 -2.50
C GLY A 108 2.72 -6.37 -2.45
N MET A 109 2.59 -5.04 -2.57
CA MET A 109 1.30 -4.36 -2.56
C MET A 109 0.53 -4.61 -3.88
N PRO A 110 -0.81 -4.49 -3.88
CA PRO A 110 -1.60 -4.55 -5.11
C PRO A 110 -1.18 -3.53 -6.18
N ASP A 111 -1.27 -3.94 -7.45
CA ASP A 111 -0.84 -3.13 -8.60
C ASP A 111 -1.52 -1.74 -8.66
N PHE A 112 -2.79 -1.64 -8.26
CA PHE A 112 -3.51 -0.37 -8.28
C PHE A 112 -2.98 0.66 -7.26
N LEU A 113 -2.29 0.22 -6.20
CA LEU A 113 -1.56 1.10 -5.29
C LEU A 113 -0.17 1.40 -5.86
N LEU A 114 0.53 0.37 -6.34
CA LEU A 114 1.88 0.48 -6.89
C LEU A 114 1.95 1.43 -8.09
N ALA A 115 0.91 1.44 -8.93
CA ALA A 115 0.83 2.27 -10.14
C ALA A 115 0.97 3.78 -9.87
N ASN A 116 0.73 4.24 -8.64
CA ASN A 116 0.84 5.66 -8.28
C ASN A 116 2.27 6.09 -7.92
N PHE A 117 3.20 5.15 -7.77
CA PHE A 117 4.63 5.42 -7.52
C PHE A 117 5.48 5.52 -8.80
N ALA A 118 4.87 5.30 -9.97
CA ALA A 118 5.53 5.26 -11.27
C ALA A 118 5.73 6.66 -11.89
#